data_AF-A0A402A8P7-F1
#
_entry.id   AF-A0A402A8P7-F1
#
_cell.length_a   1.000
_cell.length_b   1.000
_cell.length_c   1.000
_cell.angle_alpha   90.00
_cell.angle_beta   90.00
_cell.angle_gamma   90.00
#
_symmetry.space_group_name_H-M   'P 1'
#
loop_
_entity.id
_entity.type
_entity.pdbx_description
1 polymer ?
#
loop_
_entity_poly.entity_id
_entity_poly.type
_entity_poly.pdbx_seq_one_letter_code
_entity_poly.pdbx_strand_id
1 'polypeptide(L)' 'MASLVKGLQVIWQVIQDALSHWTIADPYVLVYDTDENSKKQTYTRQWVIWHLIEHDLHHGGELSFTLGMHGLTGIDI' A
#
# COMPACT_ATOMS: atom_id res chain seq x y z
N MET A 1 -13.02 -15.93 2.51
CA MET A 1 -12.07 -15.70 3.63
C MET A 1 -10.67 -16.23 3.32
N ALA A 2 -10.48 -17.52 3.01
CA ALA A 2 -9.14 -18.09 2.73
C ALA A 2 -8.38 -17.45 1.54
N SER A 3 -9.08 -16.91 0.54
CA SER A 3 -8.47 -16.27 -0.63
C SER A 3 -7.91 -14.87 -0.35
N LEU A 4 -8.56 -14.08 0.51
CA LEU A 4 -8.12 -12.70 0.82
C LEU A 4 -6.86 -12.73 1.69
N VAL A 5 -6.86 -13.52 2.75
CA VAL A 5 -5.68 -13.69 3.62
C VAL A 5 -4.49 -14.20 2.82
N LYS A 6 -4.72 -15.17 1.93
CA LYS A 6 -3.67 -15.67 1.03
C LYS A 6 -3.17 -14.58 0.06
N GLY A 7 -4.07 -13.78 -0.50
CA GLY A 7 -3.70 -12.65 -1.35
C GLY A 7 -2.81 -11.64 -0.62
N LEU A 8 -3.17 -11.26 0.61
CA LEU A 8 -2.38 -10.36 1.44
C LEU A 8 -1.01 -10.95 1.78
N GLN A 9 -0.92 -12.25 2.08
CA GLN A 9 0.36 -12.92 2.32
C GLN A 9 1.28 -12.88 1.09
N VAL A 10 0.73 -13.08 -0.11
CA VAL A 10 1.49 -13.00 -1.36
C VAL A 10 2.00 -11.58 -1.58
N ILE A 11 1.15 -10.57 -1.39
CA ILE A 11 1.53 -9.16 -1.52
C ILE A 11 2.63 -8.81 -0.50
N TRP A 12 2.49 -9.28 0.74
CA TRP A 12 3.50 -9.07 1.78
C TRP A 12 4.87 -9.64 1.40
N GLN A 13 4.91 -10.83 0.78
CA GLN A 13 6.17 -11.40 0.32
C GLN A 13 6.81 -10.54 -0.77
N VAL A 14 6.03 -10.02 -1.71
CA VAL A 14 6.54 -9.11 -2.76
C VAL A 14 7.12 -7.84 -2.17
N ILE A 15 6.46 -7.25 -1.16
CA ILE A 15 6.97 -6.06 -0.46
C ILE A 15 8.27 -6.37 0.27
N GLN A 16 8.33 -7.48 1.02
CA GLN A 16 9.54 -7.89 1.73
C GLN A 16 10.71 -8.12 0.78
N ASP A 17 10.49 -8.86 -0.31
CA ASP A 17 11.51 -9.12 -1.32
C ASP A 17 12.01 -7.81 -1.95
N ALA A 18 11.11 -6.86 -2.25
CA ALA A 18 11.51 -5.57 -2.79
C ALA A 18 12.39 -4.78 -1.79
N LEU A 19 11.94 -4.68 -0.54
CA LEU A 19 12.66 -3.95 0.51
C LEU A 19 14.02 -4.56 0.84
N SER A 20 14.19 -5.89 0.74
CA SER A 20 15.48 -6.54 1.00
C SER A 20 16.53 -6.27 -0.07
N HIS A 21 16.11 -5.88 -1.29
CA HIS A 21 17.00 -5.62 -2.41
C HIS A 21 17.27 -4.13 -2.64
N TRP A 22 16.38 -3.24 -2.19
CA TRP A 22 16.57 -1.80 -2.37
C TRP A 22 17.70 -1.23 -1.50
N THR A 23 18.47 -0.37 -2.12
CA THR A 23 19.53 0.43 -1.50
C THR A 23 19.00 1.82 -1.15
N ILE A 24 19.81 2.63 -0.46
CA ILE A 24 19.49 4.02 -0.16
C ILE A 24 19.33 4.93 -1.40
N ALA A 25 19.76 4.47 -2.59
CA ALA A 25 19.60 5.19 -3.84
C ALA A 25 18.26 4.92 -4.52
N ASP A 26 17.65 3.76 -4.28
CA ASP A 26 16.40 3.33 -4.93
C ASP A 26 15.18 4.21 -4.67
N PRO A 27 15.02 4.92 -3.52
CA PRO A 27 13.93 5.85 -3.32
C PRO A 27 13.85 6.96 -4.39
N TYR A 28 14.97 7.33 -5.01
CA TYR A 28 15.03 8.39 -6.01
C TYR A 28 14.76 7.91 -7.45
N VAL A 29 14.60 6.60 -7.66
CA VAL A 29 14.27 6.04 -8.98
C VAL A 29 12.89 6.53 -9.43
N LEU A 30 12.77 6.92 -10.69
CA LEU A 30 11.50 7.33 -11.28
C LEU A 30 10.65 6.12 -11.65
N VAL A 31 9.38 6.19 -11.29
CA VAL A 31 8.31 5.26 -11.66
C VAL A 31 7.39 5.99 -12.64
N TYR A 32 7.11 5.34 -13.76
CA TYR A 32 6.25 5.86 -14.81
C TYR A 32 4.93 5.12 -14.80
N ASP A 33 3.85 5.87 -14.80
CA ASP A 33 2.50 5.33 -14.81
C ASP A 33 1.64 6.06 -15.86
N THR A 34 0.50 5.49 -16.20
CA THR A 34 -0.49 6.11 -17.07
C THR A 34 -1.84 6.03 -16.39
N ASP A 35 -2.43 7.19 -16.11
CA ASP A 35 -3.73 7.24 -15.43
C ASP A 35 -4.87 6.76 -16.34
N GLU A 36 -6.06 6.64 -15.75
CA GLU A 36 -7.31 6.23 -16.43
C GLU A 36 -7.68 7.11 -17.64
N ASN A 37 -7.15 8.34 -17.71
CA ASN A 37 -7.36 9.29 -18.80
C ASN A 37 -6.20 9.26 -19.82
N SER A 38 -5.36 8.21 -19.79
CA SER A 38 -4.18 8.05 -20.64
C SER A 38 -3.12 9.15 -20.47
N LYS A 39 -3.12 9.87 -19.34
CA LYS A 39 -2.07 10.86 -19.05
C LYS A 39 -0.90 10.18 -18.37
N LYS A 40 0.30 10.46 -18.88
CA LYS A 40 1.54 9.97 -18.30
C LYS A 40 1.81 10.67 -16.98
N GLN A 41 2.06 9.89 -15.94
CA GLN A 41 2.46 10.35 -14.63
C GLN A 41 3.89 9.90 -14.34
N THR A 42 4.59 10.65 -13.51
CA THR A 42 5.95 10.33 -13.09
C THR A 42 6.12 10.63 -11.61
N TYR A 43 6.54 9.61 -10.87
CA TYR A 43 6.72 9.67 -9.43
C TYR A 43 8.11 9.19 -9.07
N THR A 44 8.64 9.58 -7.91
CA THR A 44 9.77 8.86 -7.31
C THR A 44 9.25 7.59 -6.64
N ARG A 45 10.07 6.56 -6.54
CA ARG A 45 9.75 5.36 -5.74
C ARG A 45 9.42 5.76 -4.30
N GLN A 46 10.14 6.74 -3.74
CA GLN A 46 9.84 7.30 -2.42
C GLN A 46 8.40 7.82 -2.33
N TRP A 47 7.93 8.57 -3.33
CA TRP A 47 6.57 9.07 -3.36
C TRP A 47 5.57 7.90 -3.39
N VAL A 48 5.82 6.88 -4.21
CA VAL A 48 4.94 5.69 -4.29
C VAL A 48 4.87 4.95 -2.95
N ILE A 49 6.00 4.74 -2.28
CA ILE A 49 6.05 4.07 -0.97
C ILE A 49 5.25 4.88 0.06
N TRP A 50 5.48 6.19 0.13
CA TRP A 50 4.77 7.03 1.08
C TRP A 50 3.27 7.08 0.80
N HIS A 51 2.89 7.18 -0.48
CA HIS A 51 1.50 7.19 -0.90
C HIS A 51 0.78 5.88 -0.54
N LEU A 52 1.45 4.74 -0.67
CA LEU A 52 0.90 3.44 -0.26
C LEU A 52 0.66 3.38 1.26
N ILE A 53 1.60 3.89 2.07
CA ILE A 53 1.45 3.95 3.53
C ILE A 53 0.27 4.86 3.92
N GLU A 54 0.15 6.03 3.30
CA GLU A 54 -0.97 6.96 3.53
C GLU A 54 -2.31 6.33 3.17
N HIS A 55 -2.38 5.66 2.02
CA HIS A 55 -3.56 4.95 1.54
C HIS A 55 -4.00 3.84 2.51
N ASP A 56 -3.06 3.01 2.99
CA ASP A 56 -3.38 1.91 3.90
C ASP A 56 -3.81 2.42 5.28
N LEU A 57 -3.22 3.51 5.78
CA LEU A 57 -3.70 4.18 7.01
C LEU A 57 -5.12 4.71 6.85
N HIS A 58 -5.40 5.36 5.71
CA HIS A 58 -6.71 5.93 5.42
C HIS A 58 -7.81 4.86 5.42
N HIS A 59 -7.62 3.80 4.63
CA HIS A 59 -8.60 2.70 4.56
C HIS A 59 -8.64 1.87 5.85
N GLY A 60 -7.52 1.72 6.56
CA GLY A 60 -7.51 1.12 7.90
C GLY A 60 -8.38 1.90 8.89
N GLY A 61 -8.39 3.24 8.78
CA GLY A 61 -9.30 4.11 9.51
C GLY A 61 -10.78 3.88 9.16
N GLU A 62 -11.12 3.81 7.87
CA GLU A 62 -12.50 3.55 7.41
C GLU A 62 -13.03 2.18 7.88
N LEU A 63 -12.17 1.16 7.83
CA LEU A 63 -12.49 -0.18 8.33
C LEU A 63 -12.71 -0.16 9.85
N SER A 64 -11.82 0.49 10.60
CA SER A 64 -11.94 0.62 12.06
C SER A 64 -13.20 1.38 12.47
N PHE A 65 -13.54 2.44 11.73
CA PHE A 65 -14.78 3.19 11.93
C PHE A 65 -16.01 2.30 11.73
N THR A 66 -16.05 1.54 10.63
CA THR A 66 -17.15 0.62 10.31
C THR A 66 -17.29 -0.48 11.37
N LEU A 67 -16.18 -1.07 11.82
CA LEU A 67 -16.18 -2.05 12.92
C LEU A 67 -16.76 -1.45 14.21
N GLY A 68 -16.36 -0.22 14.54
CA GLY A 68 -16.87 0.52 15.70
C GLY A 68 -18.38 0.77 15.62
N MET A 69 -18.93 1.08 14.45
CA MET A 69 -20.38 1.20 14.23
C MET A 69 -21.15 -0.10 14.54
N HIS A 70 -20.47 -1.25 14.45
CA HIS A 70 -21.01 -2.57 14.77
C HIS A 70 -20.61 -3.08 16.17
N GLY A 71 -20.03 -2.22 17.02
CA GLY A 71 -19.62 -2.58 18.39
C GLY A 71 -18.39 -3.49 18.45
N LEU A 72 -17.63 -3.60 17.37
CA LEU A 72 -16.40 -4.38 17.28
C LEU A 72 -15.17 -3.48 17.50
N THR A 73 -14.08 -4.07 18.00
CA THR A 73 -12.78 -3.39 18.11
C THR A 73 -12.23 -3.06 16.72
N GLY A 74 -11.65 -1.86 16.57
CA GLY A 74 -10.98 -1.45 15.34
C GLY A 74 -9.74 -2.28 15.02
N ILE A 75 -9.19 -2.07 13.83
CA ILE A 75 -7.97 -2.74 13.38
C ILE A 75 -6.77 -2.07 14.04
N ASP A 76 -5.79 -2.88 14.47
CA ASP A 76 -4.49 -2.41 14.94
C ASP A 76 -3.56 -2.23 13.74
N ILE A 77 -2.98 -1.02 13.59
CA ILE A 77 -2.22 -0.60 12.39
C ILE A 77 -0.86 -0.05 12.81
#